data_AF-A0A539D6R5-F1
#
_entry.id   AF-A0A539D6R5-F1
#
_cell.length_a   1.000
_cell.length_b   1.000
_cell.length_c   1.000
_cell.angle_alpha   90.00
_cell.angle_beta   90.00
_cell.angle_gamma   90.00
#
_symmetry.space_group_name_H-M   'P 1'
#
loop_
_entity.id
_entity.type
_entity.pdbx_description
1 polymer ?
#
loop_
_entity_poly.entity_id
_entity_poly.type
_entity_poly.pdbx_seq_one_letter_code
_entity_poly.pdbx_strand_id
1 'polypeptide(L)'
;RRLLSFIVAFGLSFAPTGGSLWLPAETAWATVPWMINYQGRLTDSSGKAVSGSYAFKFRLYDALTSGTKQWEESQTVTLIESDNGVFSVVLGSSTVLTSVDFNTPMWLSVQVDSDSEMTPRQRLTIDSSSSGKLTITRAGTALVITPSSAPSASTKMIDVQNTSGTTKFSVDYEGDVTVAGDLAVTGTVSGSTSITGTTGTTWTIDSDNTSGTEPASGAGLVVEGGSGDASFLWDATNDELDINKSVNISGTLSATNITSSGTTLGDVTAVGDITSGAAFTATDGADGTALYFEGSTSDGYEVALTSANPTSDITVTLPATTGTVITTGDSGTVTAAMLGADSVATSELADFGTLTATSGRILVADGTDFESVAM
;
A
#
# COMPACT_ATOMS: atom_id res chain seq x y z
N ARG A 1 -42.32 44.78 52.48
CA ARG A 1 -42.42 43.32 52.24
C ARG A 1 -43.87 42.96 51.97
N ARG A 2 -44.20 42.54 50.74
CA ARG A 2 -45.42 41.81 50.43
C ARG A 2 -45.06 40.74 49.40
N LEU A 3 -45.35 39.49 49.78
CA LEU A 3 -45.18 38.27 48.98
C LEU A 3 -46.12 38.29 47.79
N LEU A 4 -45.67 37.73 46.66
CA LEU A 4 -46.51 37.40 45.51
C LEU A 4 -46.55 35.87 45.38
N SER A 5 -47.72 35.28 45.68
CA SER A 5 -48.05 33.88 45.38
C SER A 5 -48.78 33.83 44.04
N PHE A 6 -48.35 32.95 43.14
CA PHE A 6 -49.09 32.61 41.92
C PHE A 6 -49.95 31.37 42.18
N ILE A 7 -51.27 31.52 42.06
CA ILE A 7 -52.20 30.43 41.74
C ILE A 7 -53.14 30.98 40.68
N VAL A 8 -53.08 30.42 39.47
CA VAL A 8 -54.20 30.46 38.53
C VAL A 8 -54.48 29.01 38.14
N ALA A 9 -55.56 28.49 38.70
CA ALA A 9 -56.14 27.21 38.34
C ALA A 9 -57.17 27.44 37.22
N PHE A 10 -57.11 26.64 36.17
CA PHE A 10 -58.27 26.33 35.33
C PHE A 10 -58.50 24.82 35.44
N GLY A 11 -59.48 24.43 36.27
CA GLY A 11 -59.99 23.08 36.32
C GLY A 11 -61.16 22.94 35.35
N LEU A 12 -61.01 22.11 34.31
CA LEU A 12 -62.15 21.49 33.65
C LEU A 12 -62.28 20.06 34.18
N SER A 13 -63.37 19.78 34.89
CA SER A 13 -63.76 18.42 35.27
C SER A 13 -64.60 17.81 34.13
N PHE A 14 -64.11 16.73 33.51
CA PHE A 14 -64.94 15.84 32.71
C PHE A 14 -64.99 14.46 33.37
N ALA A 15 -66.20 13.90 33.47
CA ALA A 15 -66.46 12.55 33.96
C ALA A 15 -65.86 11.49 33.01
N PRO A 16 -65.46 10.30 33.52
CA PRO A 16 -64.85 9.28 32.68
C PRO A 16 -65.95 8.50 31.92
N THR A 17 -66.17 8.84 30.65
CA THR A 17 -66.76 7.91 29.69
C THR A 17 -65.73 7.65 28.61
N GLY A 18 -65.35 6.37 28.47
CA GLY A 18 -64.24 5.90 27.65
C GLY A 18 -64.30 6.39 26.20
N GLY A 19 -63.33 7.22 25.86
CA GLY A 19 -63.00 7.63 24.51
C GLY A 19 -61.58 8.18 24.53
N SER A 20 -60.62 7.43 24.00
CA SER A 20 -59.23 7.86 23.90
C SER A 20 -59.14 9.03 22.94
N LEU A 21 -59.00 10.25 23.47
CA LEU A 21 -58.73 11.44 22.68
C LEU A 21 -57.25 11.41 22.27
N TRP A 22 -56.98 10.94 21.05
CA TRP A 22 -55.64 10.94 20.46
C TRP A 22 -55.33 12.37 19.99
N LEU A 23 -54.55 13.10 20.78
CA LEU A 23 -53.92 14.35 20.34
C LEU A 23 -52.62 13.95 19.61
N PRO A 24 -52.45 14.21 18.31
CA PRO A 24 -51.15 14.02 17.67
C PRO A 24 -50.14 14.90 18.39
N ALA A 25 -49.06 14.30 18.87
CA ALA A 25 -47.88 15.04 19.26
C ALA A 25 -47.27 15.64 17.98
N GLU A 26 -47.60 16.89 17.67
CA GLU A 26 -46.85 17.64 16.67
C GLU A 26 -45.40 17.71 17.13
N THR A 27 -44.53 17.05 16.38
CA THR A 27 -43.09 17.18 16.53
C THR A 27 -42.74 18.58 16.05
N ALA A 28 -42.68 19.55 16.96
CA ALA A 28 -42.18 20.87 16.66
C ALA A 28 -40.66 20.77 16.47
N TRP A 29 -40.20 20.74 15.22
CA TRP A 29 -38.81 21.03 14.92
C TRP A 29 -38.56 22.48 15.30
N ALA A 30 -37.72 22.72 16.31
CA ALA A 30 -37.26 24.05 16.61
C ALA A 30 -36.39 24.53 15.43
N THR A 31 -36.99 25.26 14.49
CA THR A 31 -36.24 26.04 13.50
C THR A 31 -35.35 27.00 14.26
N VAL A 32 -34.03 26.86 14.09
CA VAL A 32 -33.07 27.84 14.63
C VAL A 32 -33.39 29.18 13.96
N PRO A 33 -33.82 30.21 14.71
CA PRO A 33 -34.20 31.48 14.09
C PRO A 33 -32.99 32.11 13.42
N TRP A 34 -33.15 32.49 12.15
CA TRP A 34 -32.15 33.28 11.46
C TRP A 34 -31.98 34.62 12.19
N MET A 35 -30.73 35.01 12.45
CA MET A 35 -30.37 36.29 13.02
C MET A 35 -29.33 36.95 12.13
N ILE A 36 -29.47 38.25 11.88
CA ILE A 36 -28.56 39.01 11.02
C ILE A 36 -27.93 40.12 11.86
N ASN A 37 -26.60 40.11 11.97
CA ASN A 37 -25.87 41.26 12.53
C ASN A 37 -25.90 42.40 11.52
N TYR A 38 -26.39 43.56 11.93
CA TYR A 38 -26.40 44.77 11.12
C TYR A 38 -25.73 45.92 11.87
N GLN A 39 -24.80 46.59 11.20
CA GLN A 39 -24.08 47.74 11.73
C GLN A 39 -24.26 48.94 10.82
N GLY A 40 -24.34 50.10 11.43
CA GLY A 40 -24.49 51.36 10.72
C GLY A 40 -23.98 52.51 11.53
N ARG A 41 -24.04 53.70 10.93
CA ARG A 41 -23.72 54.97 11.56
C ARG A 41 -24.84 55.94 11.28
N LEU A 42 -25.36 56.59 12.32
CA LEU A 42 -26.35 57.65 12.17
C LEU A 42 -25.69 59.01 12.36
N THR A 43 -25.89 59.90 11.40
CA THR A 43 -25.43 61.29 11.44
C THR A 43 -26.58 62.24 11.13
N ASP A 44 -26.48 63.48 11.57
CA ASP A 44 -27.37 64.54 11.12
C ASP A 44 -27.06 64.99 9.68
N SER A 45 -27.83 65.96 9.18
CA SER A 45 -27.67 66.53 7.84
C SER A 45 -26.34 67.27 7.61
N SER A 46 -25.61 67.61 8.68
CA SER A 46 -24.27 68.20 8.64
C SER A 46 -23.16 67.15 8.69
N GLY A 47 -23.51 65.86 8.83
CA GLY A 47 -22.57 64.75 8.97
C GLY A 47 -22.04 64.57 10.39
N LYS A 48 -22.57 65.29 11.38
CA LYS A 48 -22.20 65.10 12.79
C LYS A 48 -22.89 63.84 13.32
N ALA A 49 -22.16 63.02 14.07
CA ALA A 49 -22.73 61.90 14.81
C ALA A 49 -23.82 62.40 15.78
N VAL A 50 -24.92 61.66 15.86
CA VAL A 50 -26.00 61.95 16.82
C VAL A 50 -25.85 61.13 18.09
N SER A 51 -26.40 61.63 19.20
CA SER A 51 -26.47 60.91 20.49
C SER A 51 -27.89 60.91 21.03
N GLY A 52 -28.25 59.86 21.76
CA GLY A 52 -29.59 59.67 22.33
C GLY A 52 -30.20 58.32 21.96
N SER A 53 -31.45 58.13 22.38
CA SER A 53 -32.21 56.91 22.11
C SER A 53 -33.14 57.17 20.92
N TYR A 54 -33.02 56.33 19.88
CA TYR A 54 -33.76 56.44 18.64
C TYR A 54 -34.54 55.15 18.35
N ALA A 55 -35.75 55.27 17.81
CA ALA A 55 -36.54 54.14 17.36
C ALA A 55 -36.15 53.79 15.92
N PHE A 56 -35.41 52.71 15.74
CA PHE A 56 -35.08 52.16 14.43
C PHE A 56 -36.17 51.18 13.98
N LYS A 57 -36.55 51.27 12.72
CA LYS A 57 -37.41 50.30 12.05
C LYS A 57 -36.70 49.75 10.83
N PHE A 58 -36.47 48.45 10.85
CA PHE A 58 -35.78 47.69 9.81
C PHE A 58 -36.80 46.94 8.98
N ARG A 59 -36.64 46.93 7.65
CA ARG A 59 -37.51 46.18 6.76
C ARG A 59 -36.72 45.46 5.68
N LEU A 60 -37.16 44.26 5.32
CA LEU A 60 -36.65 43.51 4.19
C LEU A 60 -37.64 43.56 3.03
N TYR A 61 -37.13 43.77 1.83
CA TYR A 61 -37.89 43.87 0.59
C TYR A 61 -37.30 42.97 -0.49
N ASP A 62 -38.16 42.45 -1.37
CA ASP A 62 -37.80 41.63 -2.52
C ASP A 62 -37.32 42.42 -3.76
N ALA A 63 -37.28 43.75 -3.69
CA ALA A 63 -36.74 44.62 -4.73
C ALA A 63 -36.26 45.97 -4.20
N LEU A 64 -35.43 46.65 -4.99
CA LEU A 64 -34.76 47.91 -4.61
C LEU A 64 -35.71 49.10 -4.38
N THR A 65 -36.77 49.27 -5.18
CA THR A 65 -37.62 50.49 -5.15
C THR A 65 -39.12 50.24 -5.05
N SER A 66 -39.66 49.22 -5.72
CA SER A 66 -41.11 48.95 -5.77
C SER A 66 -41.53 47.61 -5.16
N GLY A 67 -40.61 46.93 -4.47
CA GLY A 67 -40.80 45.57 -3.94
C GLY A 67 -41.78 45.45 -2.77
N THR A 68 -42.22 44.22 -2.49
CA THR A 68 -43.08 43.87 -1.35
C THR A 68 -42.26 43.75 -0.08
N LYS A 69 -42.81 44.25 1.03
CA LYS A 69 -42.19 44.11 2.36
C LYS A 69 -42.33 42.65 2.82
N GLN A 70 -41.21 41.97 2.96
CA GLN A 70 -41.13 40.58 3.41
C GLN A 70 -41.05 40.46 4.93
N TRP A 71 -40.48 41.47 5.60
CA TRP A 71 -40.30 41.46 7.05
C TRP A 71 -40.13 42.87 7.63
N GLU A 72 -40.48 43.04 8.91
CA GLU A 72 -40.32 44.29 9.65
C GLU A 72 -40.00 44.02 11.13
N GLU A 73 -39.06 44.78 11.67
CA GLU A 73 -38.74 44.81 13.10
C GLU A 73 -38.49 46.25 13.56
N SER A 74 -38.92 46.56 14.79
CA SER A 74 -38.62 47.83 15.44
C SER A 74 -37.73 47.58 16.66
N GLN A 75 -36.65 48.35 16.77
CA GLN A 75 -35.72 48.30 17.90
C GLN A 75 -35.43 49.72 18.40
N THR A 76 -35.25 49.86 19.71
CA THR A 76 -34.75 51.10 20.29
C THR A 76 -33.23 51.02 20.42
N VAL A 77 -32.51 51.92 19.76
CA VAL A 77 -31.04 51.93 19.72
C VAL A 77 -30.54 53.19 20.42
N THR A 78 -29.64 53.01 21.38
CA THR A 78 -28.96 54.14 22.04
C THR A 78 -27.65 54.41 21.31
N LEU A 79 -27.47 55.66 20.89
CA LEU A 79 -26.28 56.15 20.20
C LEU A 79 -25.50 57.11 21.10
N ILE A 80 -24.19 57.09 20.97
CA ILE A 80 -23.28 57.95 21.71
C ILE A 80 -22.38 58.68 20.72
N GLU A 81 -22.22 59.99 20.90
CA GLU A 81 -21.37 60.83 20.04
C GLU A 81 -19.91 60.35 20.05
N SER A 82 -19.40 59.86 21.19
CA SER A 82 -18.03 59.32 21.32
C SER A 82 -17.78 58.08 20.46
N ASP A 83 -18.83 57.32 20.14
CA ASP A 83 -18.77 56.13 19.29
C ASP A 83 -19.02 56.51 17.82
N ASN A 84 -18.92 57.81 17.49
CA ASN A 84 -19.23 58.36 16.18
C ASN A 84 -20.66 58.05 15.69
N GLY A 85 -21.61 57.78 16.59
CA GLY A 85 -22.99 57.43 16.22
C GLY A 85 -23.10 56.06 15.55
N VAL A 86 -22.12 55.19 15.76
CA VAL A 86 -22.14 53.79 15.28
C VAL A 86 -23.10 52.98 16.15
N PHE A 87 -23.82 52.06 15.51
CA PHE A 87 -24.64 51.06 16.19
C PHE A 87 -24.38 49.66 15.62
N SER A 88 -24.67 48.65 16.45
CA SER A 88 -24.72 47.25 16.07
C SER A 88 -26.00 46.66 16.64
N VAL A 89 -26.82 46.08 15.77
CA VAL A 89 -28.09 45.43 16.13
C VAL A 89 -28.14 44.01 15.57
N VAL A 90 -28.96 43.17 16.20
CA VAL A 90 -29.25 41.81 15.72
C VAL A 90 -30.69 41.78 15.23
N LEU A 91 -30.87 41.74 13.92
CA LEU A 91 -32.17 41.59 13.27
C LEU A 91 -32.66 40.15 13.43
N GLY A 92 -33.96 39.97 13.63
CA GLY A 92 -34.57 38.67 13.91
C GLY A 92 -34.73 38.37 15.40
N SER A 93 -34.27 39.27 16.28
CA SER A 93 -34.29 39.06 17.74
C SER A 93 -35.64 39.37 18.37
N SER A 94 -36.37 40.38 17.88
CA SER A 94 -37.73 40.73 18.35
C SER A 94 -38.81 40.16 17.44
N THR A 95 -38.62 40.25 16.12
CA THR A 95 -39.50 39.64 15.11
C THR A 95 -38.73 38.55 14.39
N VAL A 96 -39.06 37.28 14.61
CA VAL A 96 -38.35 36.15 13.99
C VAL A 96 -38.37 36.23 12.45
N LEU A 97 -37.26 35.83 11.83
CA LEU A 97 -37.07 35.86 10.37
C LEU A 97 -37.51 34.58 9.65
N THR A 98 -38.29 33.71 10.32
CA THR A 98 -38.59 32.35 9.84
C THR A 98 -39.39 32.29 8.54
N SER A 99 -40.14 33.33 8.19
CA SER A 99 -40.94 33.40 6.96
C SER A 99 -40.21 34.03 5.76
N VAL A 100 -38.97 34.48 5.92
CA VAL A 100 -38.21 35.17 4.86
C VAL A 100 -37.42 34.16 4.04
N ASP A 101 -37.62 34.15 2.72
CA ASP A 101 -36.82 33.34 1.80
C ASP A 101 -35.54 34.07 1.37
N PHE A 102 -34.44 33.73 2.04
CA PHE A 102 -33.11 34.26 1.76
C PHE A 102 -32.42 33.66 0.52
N ASN A 103 -33.06 32.73 -0.20
CA ASN A 103 -32.55 32.24 -1.48
C ASN A 103 -32.84 33.19 -2.65
N THR A 104 -33.58 34.27 -2.40
CA THR A 104 -33.85 35.33 -3.37
C THR A 104 -33.11 36.62 -2.99
N PRO A 105 -32.75 37.48 -3.96
CA PRO A 105 -32.16 38.78 -3.65
C PRO A 105 -33.05 39.58 -2.68
N MET A 106 -32.47 40.13 -1.63
CA MET A 106 -33.18 40.88 -0.60
C MET A 106 -32.54 42.26 -0.40
N TRP A 107 -33.36 43.24 -0.03
CA TRP A 107 -32.92 44.62 0.24
C TRP A 107 -33.40 45.07 1.62
N LEU A 108 -32.47 45.55 2.43
CA LEU A 108 -32.71 46.15 3.73
C LEU A 108 -32.95 47.65 3.61
N SER A 109 -33.98 48.15 4.27
CA SER A 109 -34.18 49.58 4.52
C SER A 109 -34.19 49.87 6.01
N VAL A 110 -33.91 51.14 6.33
CA VAL A 110 -33.88 51.66 7.69
C VAL A 110 -34.74 52.92 7.75
N GLN A 111 -35.54 53.03 8.80
CA GLN A 111 -36.26 54.24 9.17
C GLN A 111 -35.91 54.58 10.61
N VAL A 112 -35.66 55.85 10.90
CA VAL A 112 -35.34 56.35 12.25
C VAL A 112 -36.47 57.26 12.70
N ASP A 113 -37.03 57.00 13.88
CA ASP A 113 -38.17 57.69 14.46
C ASP A 113 -39.31 57.89 13.44
N SER A 114 -39.70 59.16 13.22
CA SER A 114 -40.76 59.56 12.29
C SER A 114 -40.25 60.00 10.92
N ASP A 115 -38.96 59.85 10.64
CA ASP A 115 -38.39 60.28 9.36
C ASP A 115 -38.89 59.42 8.19
N SER A 116 -38.72 59.92 6.97
CA SER A 116 -38.93 59.11 5.77
C SER A 116 -37.95 57.93 5.76
N GLU A 117 -38.42 56.77 5.30
CA GLU A 117 -37.56 55.60 5.11
C GLU A 117 -36.35 55.93 4.21
N MET A 118 -35.17 55.51 4.64
CA MET A 118 -33.92 55.85 3.96
C MET A 118 -33.85 55.19 2.58
N THR A 119 -33.34 55.95 1.61
CA THR A 119 -33.12 55.50 0.23
C THR A 119 -31.68 55.80 -0.21
N PRO A 120 -31.07 54.99 -1.09
CA PRO A 120 -31.58 53.72 -1.63
C PRO A 120 -31.52 52.57 -0.61
N ARG A 121 -32.36 51.54 -0.79
CA ARG A 121 -32.30 50.32 0.03
C ARG A 121 -30.96 49.60 -0.18
N GLN A 122 -30.40 49.05 0.89
CA GLN A 122 -29.14 48.33 0.85
C GLN A 122 -29.38 46.87 0.45
N ARG A 123 -28.73 46.41 -0.61
CA ARG A 123 -28.80 44.98 -0.98
C ARG A 123 -28.15 44.14 0.11
N LEU A 124 -28.87 43.12 0.60
CA LEU A 124 -28.30 42.10 1.46
C LEU A 124 -27.59 41.08 0.57
N THR A 125 -26.27 41.02 0.67
CA THR A 125 -25.48 39.94 0.08
C THR A 125 -25.20 38.95 1.19
N ILE A 126 -25.76 37.75 1.08
CA ILE A 126 -25.36 36.63 1.92
C ILE A 126 -24.11 36.07 1.27
N ASP A 127 -22.97 36.22 1.93
CA ASP A 127 -21.79 35.44 1.57
C ASP A 127 -22.04 34.00 2.03
N SER A 128 -22.59 33.18 1.14
CA SER A 128 -22.69 31.73 1.32
C SER A 128 -21.36 31.03 0.96
N SER A 129 -20.32 31.79 0.63
CA SER A 129 -19.16 31.35 -0.13
C SER A 129 -17.83 31.86 0.42
N SER A 130 -17.44 31.49 1.63
CA SER A 130 -16.01 31.61 1.98
C SER A 130 -15.45 30.58 2.95
N SER A 131 -16.21 29.54 3.31
CA SER A 131 -15.67 28.20 3.53
C SER A 131 -16.81 27.20 3.61
N GLY A 132 -17.03 26.41 2.55
CA GLY A 132 -17.82 25.16 2.64
C GLY A 132 -17.15 24.11 3.54
N LYS A 133 -16.43 24.55 4.57
CA LYS A 133 -15.76 23.70 5.55
C LYS A 133 -16.80 23.32 6.58
N LEU A 134 -17.49 22.20 6.34
CA LEU A 134 -18.19 21.51 7.41
C LEU A 134 -17.16 21.00 8.42
N THR A 135 -16.97 21.75 9.51
CA THR A 135 -16.10 21.33 10.62
C THR A 135 -16.95 20.59 11.65
N ILE A 136 -16.92 19.26 11.62
CA ILE A 136 -17.53 18.42 12.66
C ILE A 136 -16.47 18.21 13.73
N THR A 137 -16.47 19.03 14.79
CA THR A 137 -15.62 18.82 15.96
C THR A 137 -16.46 18.26 17.10
N ARG A 138 -16.24 17.01 17.47
CA ARG A 138 -16.81 16.40 18.67
C ARG A 138 -15.69 15.82 19.52
N ALA A 139 -15.46 16.38 20.70
CA ALA A 139 -14.43 15.86 21.59
C ALA A 139 -14.81 14.46 22.10
N GLY A 140 -13.92 13.49 21.92
CA GLY A 140 -13.95 12.20 22.63
C GLY A 140 -14.99 11.17 22.19
N THR A 141 -15.66 11.33 21.04
CA THR A 141 -16.68 10.36 20.58
C THR A 141 -16.64 10.19 19.06
N ALA A 142 -16.67 8.93 18.58
CA ALA A 142 -16.54 8.58 17.17
C ALA A 142 -17.64 9.21 16.30
N LEU A 143 -17.33 9.68 15.09
CA LEU A 143 -18.35 10.00 14.10
C LEU A 143 -18.97 8.69 13.62
N VAL A 144 -20.25 8.48 13.90
CA VAL A 144 -20.98 7.27 13.51
C VAL A 144 -21.98 7.64 12.41
N ILE A 145 -21.84 7.01 11.25
CA ILE A 145 -22.81 7.08 10.16
C ILE A 145 -23.55 5.74 10.16
N THR A 146 -24.81 5.76 10.58
CA THR A 146 -25.66 4.55 10.59
C THR A 146 -26.95 4.86 9.85
N PRO A 147 -27.26 4.12 8.78
CA PRO A 147 -28.53 4.30 8.08
C PRO A 147 -29.67 3.78 8.98
N SER A 148 -30.86 4.39 8.87
CA SER A 148 -32.04 4.00 9.66
C SER A 148 -32.56 2.59 9.34
N SER A 149 -32.06 1.99 8.26
CA SER A 149 -32.30 0.61 7.81
C SER A 149 -31.10 0.12 7.01
N ALA A 150 -30.86 -1.19 6.96
CA ALA A 150 -29.79 -1.78 6.15
C ALA A 150 -29.99 -1.41 4.66
N PRO A 151 -29.04 -0.69 4.04
CA PRO A 151 -29.05 -0.41 2.60
C PRO A 151 -28.85 -1.68 1.78
N SER A 152 -29.12 -1.58 0.47
CA SER A 152 -28.66 -2.59 -0.48
C SER A 152 -27.14 -2.57 -0.61
N ALA A 153 -26.56 -3.65 -1.13
CA ALA A 153 -25.14 -3.72 -1.35
C ALA A 153 -24.62 -2.62 -2.30
N SER A 154 -23.39 -2.18 -2.08
CA SER A 154 -22.70 -1.09 -2.81
C SER A 154 -23.35 0.28 -2.68
N THR A 155 -24.22 0.47 -1.68
CA THR A 155 -24.80 1.79 -1.40
C THR A 155 -23.75 2.68 -0.77
N LYS A 156 -23.38 3.78 -1.44
CA LYS A 156 -22.42 4.75 -0.91
C LYS A 156 -22.97 5.43 0.35
N MET A 157 -22.30 5.21 1.47
CA MET A 157 -22.54 5.88 2.76
C MET A 157 -21.86 7.25 2.80
N ILE A 158 -20.69 7.36 2.17
CA ILE A 158 -19.95 8.60 1.93
C ILE A 158 -19.64 8.66 0.43
N ASP A 159 -19.95 9.77 -0.24
CA ASP A 159 -19.57 10.01 -1.64
C ASP A 159 -19.09 11.45 -1.81
N VAL A 160 -17.80 11.61 -2.03
CA VAL A 160 -17.17 12.89 -2.34
C VAL A 160 -17.01 12.97 -3.84
N GLN A 161 -17.74 13.87 -4.49
CA GLN A 161 -17.74 14.03 -5.94
C GLN A 161 -17.10 15.36 -6.35
N ASN A 162 -16.60 15.44 -7.58
CA ASN A 162 -16.28 16.74 -8.21
C ASN A 162 -17.55 17.43 -8.72
N THR A 163 -17.40 18.65 -9.27
CA THR A 163 -18.52 19.44 -9.83
C THR A 163 -19.25 18.73 -10.99
N SER A 164 -18.61 17.75 -11.63
CA SER A 164 -19.19 16.96 -12.72
C SER A 164 -19.91 15.70 -12.23
N GLY A 165 -20.03 15.48 -10.92
CA GLY A 165 -20.67 14.30 -10.32
C GLY A 165 -19.81 13.03 -10.31
N THR A 166 -18.51 13.15 -10.59
CA THR A 166 -17.58 12.02 -10.56
C THR A 166 -17.06 11.80 -9.14
N THR A 167 -17.24 10.59 -8.60
CA THR A 167 -16.68 10.19 -7.30
C THR A 167 -15.17 10.29 -7.28
N LYS A 168 -14.65 10.87 -6.19
CA LYS A 168 -13.23 11.03 -5.86
C LYS A 168 -12.84 10.23 -4.63
N PHE A 169 -13.76 10.13 -3.66
CA PHE A 169 -13.64 9.28 -2.48
C PHE A 169 -15.03 8.74 -2.15
N SER A 170 -15.18 7.44 -1.93
CA SER A 170 -16.42 6.90 -1.38
C SER A 170 -16.16 5.79 -0.39
N VAL A 171 -17.09 5.63 0.55
CA VAL A 171 -17.21 4.48 1.44
C VAL A 171 -18.62 3.95 1.26
N ASP A 172 -18.78 2.68 0.91
CA ASP A 172 -20.11 2.04 0.83
C ASP A 172 -20.51 1.33 2.12
N TYR A 173 -21.67 0.68 2.10
CA TYR A 173 -22.24 -0.01 3.26
C TYR A 173 -21.41 -1.22 3.70
N GLU A 174 -20.79 -1.91 2.74
CA GLU A 174 -19.86 -3.02 2.97
C GLU A 174 -18.52 -2.56 3.57
N GLY A 175 -18.23 -1.26 3.48
CA GLY A 175 -16.98 -0.66 3.94
C GLY A 175 -15.93 -0.54 2.83
N ASP A 176 -16.31 -0.80 1.58
CA ASP A 176 -15.41 -0.68 0.44
C ASP A 176 -15.08 0.80 0.20
N VAL A 177 -13.78 1.07 0.09
CA VAL A 177 -13.26 2.41 -0.12
C VAL A 177 -12.83 2.57 -1.57
N THR A 178 -13.40 3.55 -2.26
CA THR A 178 -12.95 3.94 -3.61
C THR A 178 -12.22 5.28 -3.53
N VAL A 179 -11.00 5.36 -4.09
CA VAL A 179 -10.24 6.61 -4.23
C VAL A 179 -9.85 6.78 -5.70
N ALA A 180 -10.18 7.93 -6.30
CA ALA A 180 -9.90 8.19 -7.72
C ALA A 180 -8.43 8.57 -8.01
N GLY A 181 -7.56 8.49 -7.01
CA GLY A 181 -6.13 8.79 -7.06
C GLY A 181 -5.40 8.01 -5.98
N ASP A 182 -4.24 8.48 -5.57
CA ASP A 182 -3.41 7.76 -4.61
C ASP A 182 -4.04 7.75 -3.20
N LEU A 183 -4.04 6.58 -2.57
CA LEU A 183 -4.38 6.42 -1.15
C LEU A 183 -3.10 6.14 -0.36
N ALA A 184 -2.65 7.12 0.42
CA ALA A 184 -1.57 6.93 1.38
C ALA A 184 -2.14 6.44 2.72
N VAL A 185 -1.83 5.20 3.11
CA VAL A 185 -2.19 4.65 4.43
C VAL A 185 -0.92 4.61 5.28
N THR A 186 -0.89 5.36 6.38
CA THR A 186 0.26 5.43 7.31
C THR A 186 0.10 4.53 8.53
N GLY A 187 -0.92 3.67 8.55
CA GLY A 187 -1.19 2.71 9.61
C GLY A 187 -1.50 1.32 9.05
N THR A 188 -1.98 0.41 9.91
CA THR A 188 -2.29 -0.97 9.51
C THR A 188 -3.50 -1.03 8.57
N VAL A 189 -3.35 -1.68 7.42
CA VAL A 189 -4.48 -2.12 6.60
C VAL A 189 -4.92 -3.48 7.11
N SER A 190 -6.02 -3.54 7.86
CA SER A 190 -6.59 -4.78 8.39
C SER A 190 -7.78 -5.23 7.54
N GLY A 191 -7.77 -6.47 7.02
CA GLY A 191 -8.85 -7.05 6.22
C GLY A 191 -8.39 -7.64 4.89
N SER A 192 -9.28 -8.32 4.17
CA SER A 192 -9.02 -8.84 2.83
C SER A 192 -9.04 -7.69 1.82
N THR A 193 -7.87 -7.21 1.39
CA THR A 193 -7.76 -6.17 0.35
C THR A 193 -8.02 -6.77 -1.03
N SER A 194 -9.23 -6.62 -1.57
CA SER A 194 -9.55 -6.92 -2.97
C SER A 194 -9.42 -5.64 -3.80
N ILE A 195 -8.29 -5.45 -4.48
CA ILE A 195 -8.15 -4.33 -5.43
C ILE A 195 -8.66 -4.80 -6.80
N THR A 196 -9.86 -4.39 -7.17
CA THR A 196 -10.44 -4.71 -8.48
C THR A 196 -10.02 -3.65 -9.51
N GLY A 197 -8.98 -3.93 -10.31
CA GLY A 197 -8.51 -3.05 -11.38
C GLY A 197 -7.57 -3.79 -12.33
N THR A 198 -7.87 -3.80 -13.63
CA THR A 198 -7.25 -4.70 -14.63
C THR A 198 -5.82 -4.33 -15.07
N THR A 199 -5.02 -3.67 -14.24
CA THR A 199 -3.60 -3.45 -14.53
C THR A 199 -2.78 -3.48 -13.25
N GLY A 200 -2.25 -4.66 -12.92
CA GLY A 200 -1.09 -4.90 -12.06
C GLY A 200 -1.03 -4.10 -10.75
N THR A 201 -1.46 -4.71 -9.65
CA THR A 201 -1.32 -4.15 -8.30
C THR A 201 -0.26 -4.92 -7.52
N THR A 202 0.85 -4.26 -7.19
CA THR A 202 1.80 -4.78 -6.21
C THR A 202 1.23 -4.54 -4.81
N TRP A 203 1.06 -5.61 -4.04
CA TRP A 203 0.63 -5.61 -2.65
C TRP A 203 1.88 -5.54 -1.75
N THR A 204 2.00 -4.51 -0.93
CA THR A 204 3.00 -4.45 0.14
C THR A 204 2.34 -4.89 1.45
N ILE A 205 2.79 -6.01 2.00
CA ILE A 205 2.54 -6.38 3.40
C ILE A 205 3.78 -5.92 4.18
N ASP A 206 3.66 -4.78 4.85
CA ASP A 206 4.53 -4.41 5.97
C ASP A 206 3.62 -4.08 7.15
N SER A 207 3.64 -4.93 8.17
CA SER A 207 2.97 -4.69 9.44
C SER A 207 3.95 -4.85 10.59
N ASP A 208 4.85 -3.88 10.73
CA ASP A 208 5.69 -3.57 11.92
C ASP A 208 6.78 -4.62 12.30
N ASN A 209 7.86 -4.34 13.03
CA ASN A 209 8.28 -3.15 13.78
C ASN A 209 9.80 -3.21 14.05
N THR A 210 10.39 -2.05 14.32
CA THR A 210 11.59 -1.94 15.16
C THR A 210 11.49 -2.89 16.38
N SER A 211 12.33 -3.94 16.40
CA SER A 211 12.45 -5.00 17.43
C SER A 211 11.32 -6.06 17.58
N GLY A 212 10.46 -6.26 16.56
CA GLY A 212 9.34 -7.24 16.58
C GLY A 212 9.66 -8.66 16.06
N THR A 213 8.77 -9.63 16.35
CA THR A 213 8.82 -11.05 15.93
C THR A 213 8.69 -11.24 14.42
N GLU A 214 9.30 -12.31 13.88
CA GLU A 214 9.28 -12.68 12.45
C GLU A 214 7.86 -12.66 11.83
N PRO A 215 7.71 -12.30 10.54
CA PRO A 215 6.43 -12.37 9.83
C PRO A 215 5.84 -13.79 9.88
N ALA A 216 4.52 -13.94 9.92
CA ALA A 216 3.88 -15.26 9.88
C ALA A 216 4.05 -15.95 8.52
N SER A 217 4.06 -17.29 8.49
CA SER A 217 4.14 -18.07 7.24
C SER A 217 3.06 -17.67 6.23
N GLY A 218 3.46 -17.47 4.98
CA GLY A 218 2.59 -17.02 3.88
C GLY A 218 2.50 -15.50 3.71
N ALA A 219 3.24 -14.70 4.48
CA ALA A 219 3.38 -13.27 4.23
C ALA A 219 4.21 -13.03 2.96
N GLY A 220 3.68 -12.30 1.98
CA GLY A 220 4.43 -12.07 0.75
C GLY A 220 3.63 -11.48 -0.40
N LEU A 221 4.23 -11.50 -1.60
CA LEU A 221 3.60 -11.06 -2.84
C LEU A 221 3.00 -12.28 -3.56
N VAL A 222 1.69 -12.28 -3.75
CA VAL A 222 0.99 -13.28 -4.57
C VAL A 222 0.53 -12.62 -5.87
N VAL A 223 0.96 -13.18 -7.01
CA VAL A 223 0.48 -12.78 -8.33
C VAL A 223 -0.57 -13.80 -8.77
N GLU A 224 -1.83 -13.41 -8.57
CA GLU A 224 -2.99 -14.25 -8.89
C GLU A 224 -3.17 -14.38 -10.42
N GLY A 225 -3.30 -15.62 -10.89
CA GLY A 225 -3.63 -15.97 -12.26
C GLY A 225 -4.44 -17.26 -12.27
N GLY A 226 -5.47 -17.35 -13.14
CA GLY A 226 -6.39 -18.48 -13.17
C GLY A 226 -5.69 -19.85 -13.05
N SER A 227 -5.91 -20.51 -11.91
CA SER A 227 -5.31 -21.79 -11.47
C SER A 227 -3.80 -21.90 -11.67
N GLY A 228 -3.02 -21.47 -10.67
CA GLY A 228 -1.59 -21.77 -10.56
C GLY A 228 -0.75 -20.56 -10.20
N ASP A 229 -1.13 -19.87 -9.13
CA ASP A 229 -0.56 -18.59 -8.73
C ASP A 229 0.96 -18.68 -8.50
N ALA A 230 1.65 -17.63 -8.94
CA ALA A 230 3.06 -17.45 -8.61
C ALA A 230 3.14 -16.62 -7.33
N SER A 231 3.85 -17.13 -6.33
CA SER A 231 3.97 -16.49 -5.03
C SER A 231 5.42 -16.37 -4.61
N PHE A 232 5.71 -15.28 -3.91
CA PHE A 232 6.96 -14.99 -3.21
C PHE A 232 6.60 -14.84 -1.74
N LEU A 233 6.81 -15.88 -0.93
CA LEU A 233 6.26 -16.01 0.42
C LEU A 233 7.39 -16.15 1.43
N TRP A 234 7.27 -15.46 2.55
CA TRP A 234 8.04 -15.76 3.75
C TRP A 234 7.46 -17.00 4.43
N ASP A 235 8.29 -18.01 4.69
CA ASP A 235 7.98 -19.09 5.61
C ASP A 235 8.72 -18.92 6.93
N ALA A 236 7.98 -18.48 7.95
CA ALA A 236 8.45 -18.31 9.31
C ALA A 236 8.88 -19.62 10.00
N THR A 237 8.45 -20.78 9.47
CA THR A 237 8.83 -22.08 10.04
C THR A 237 10.27 -22.41 9.72
N ASN A 238 10.72 -21.97 8.54
CA ASN A 238 12.03 -22.29 8.00
C ASN A 238 12.93 -21.05 7.85
N ASP A 239 12.43 -19.85 8.23
CA ASP A 239 13.07 -18.55 8.03
C ASP A 239 13.54 -18.36 6.58
N GLU A 240 12.72 -18.85 5.65
CA GLU A 240 13.05 -18.94 4.22
C GLU A 240 12.08 -18.12 3.37
N LEU A 241 12.58 -17.80 2.19
CA LEU A 241 11.83 -17.10 1.17
C LEU A 241 11.49 -18.07 0.04
N ASP A 242 10.22 -18.46 0.00
CA ASP A 242 9.68 -19.45 -0.91
C ASP A 242 9.18 -18.83 -2.21
N ILE A 243 9.60 -19.44 -3.31
CA ILE A 243 9.06 -19.17 -4.65
C ILE A 243 8.47 -20.46 -5.20
N ASN A 244 7.16 -20.47 -5.40
CA ASN A 244 6.42 -21.70 -5.75
C ASN A 244 6.40 -22.00 -7.27
N LYS A 245 7.12 -21.22 -8.09
CA LYS A 245 7.28 -21.38 -9.54
C LYS A 245 8.74 -21.17 -9.95
N SER A 246 9.03 -21.49 -11.22
CA SER A 246 10.36 -21.26 -11.80
C SER A 246 10.78 -19.78 -11.74
N VAL A 247 12.02 -19.53 -11.31
CA VAL A 247 12.67 -18.22 -11.40
C VAL A 247 13.55 -18.19 -12.66
N ASN A 248 13.25 -17.27 -13.58
CA ASN A 248 14.09 -17.03 -14.75
C ASN A 248 14.93 -15.76 -14.53
N ILE A 249 16.25 -15.91 -14.44
CA ILE A 249 17.20 -14.81 -14.24
C ILE A 249 17.98 -14.64 -15.54
N SER A 250 17.67 -13.57 -16.29
CA SER A 250 18.35 -13.24 -17.56
C SER A 250 19.70 -12.55 -17.39
N GLY A 251 20.05 -12.17 -16.15
CA GLY A 251 21.33 -11.57 -15.76
C GLY A 251 22.14 -12.47 -14.83
N THR A 252 22.92 -11.86 -13.94
CA THR A 252 23.74 -12.58 -12.96
C THR A 252 22.95 -12.88 -11.68
N LEU A 253 22.96 -14.14 -11.24
CA LEU A 253 22.60 -14.52 -9.88
C LEU A 253 23.85 -14.45 -8.99
N SER A 254 23.85 -13.55 -7.99
CA SER A 254 24.88 -13.50 -6.95
C SER A 254 24.29 -14.08 -5.67
N ALA A 255 24.69 -15.30 -5.31
CA ALA A 255 24.25 -15.99 -4.10
C ALA A 255 25.44 -16.68 -3.42
N THR A 256 25.54 -16.56 -2.10
CA THR A 256 26.66 -17.12 -1.33
C THR A 256 26.50 -18.61 -1.06
N ASN A 257 25.26 -19.10 -0.92
CA ASN A 257 24.94 -20.50 -0.63
C ASN A 257 23.75 -20.95 -1.49
N ILE A 258 24.01 -21.63 -2.62
CA ILE A 258 22.96 -22.27 -3.41
C ILE A 258 22.94 -23.75 -3.06
N THR A 259 21.88 -24.21 -2.39
CA THR A 259 21.63 -25.63 -2.10
C THR A 259 20.41 -26.11 -2.86
N SER A 260 20.56 -27.16 -3.68
CA SER A 260 19.46 -27.77 -4.43
C SER A 260 19.05 -29.10 -3.78
N SER A 261 17.86 -29.17 -3.18
CA SER A 261 17.39 -30.35 -2.43
C SER A 261 16.48 -31.31 -3.23
N GLY A 262 16.53 -31.28 -4.57
CA GLY A 262 15.69 -32.13 -5.44
C GLY A 262 16.46 -33.27 -6.10
N THR A 263 15.88 -34.47 -6.15
CA THR A 263 16.42 -35.67 -6.84
C THR A 263 16.37 -35.61 -8.37
N THR A 264 16.39 -34.42 -8.96
CA THR A 264 16.50 -34.21 -10.41
C THR A 264 17.52 -33.13 -10.69
N LEU A 265 18.74 -33.36 -10.24
CA LEU A 265 19.89 -32.73 -10.87
C LEU A 265 20.15 -33.51 -12.15
N GLY A 266 19.82 -32.90 -13.29
CA GLY A 266 20.46 -33.31 -14.54
C GLY A 266 21.98 -33.15 -14.40
N ASP A 267 22.72 -33.67 -15.37
CA ASP A 267 24.13 -33.33 -15.57
C ASP A 267 24.37 -31.83 -15.29
N VAL A 268 25.58 -31.49 -14.82
CA VAL A 268 26.14 -30.16 -15.07
C VAL A 268 26.28 -30.01 -16.58
N THR A 269 25.16 -29.74 -17.25
CA THR A 269 25.01 -29.69 -18.71
C THR A 269 25.74 -28.49 -19.29
N ALA A 270 25.95 -27.47 -18.46
CA ALA A 270 26.91 -26.41 -18.68
C ALA A 270 27.38 -25.86 -17.31
N VAL A 271 28.68 -25.93 -17.04
CA VAL A 271 29.32 -24.73 -16.47
C VAL A 271 29.21 -23.70 -17.59
N GLY A 272 28.39 -22.65 -17.45
CA GLY A 272 28.21 -21.67 -18.53
C GLY A 272 29.57 -21.19 -19.05
N ASP A 273 29.65 -20.75 -20.32
CA ASP A 273 30.91 -20.29 -20.93
C ASP A 273 31.64 -19.33 -19.98
N ILE A 274 32.76 -19.79 -19.42
CA ILE A 274 33.64 -18.96 -18.60
C ILE A 274 34.35 -18.03 -19.58
N THR A 275 33.75 -16.86 -19.83
CA THR A 275 34.33 -15.84 -20.72
C THR A 275 35.60 -15.19 -20.15
N SER A 276 35.87 -15.41 -18.85
CA SER A 276 37.17 -15.23 -18.19
C SER A 276 37.20 -15.93 -16.82
N GLY A 277 38.30 -16.59 -16.44
CA GLY A 277 38.49 -17.23 -15.12
C GLY A 277 38.51 -18.77 -15.16
N ALA A 278 38.44 -19.43 -14.00
CA ALA A 278 38.32 -20.89 -13.89
C ALA A 278 36.90 -21.29 -13.45
N ALA A 279 36.36 -22.39 -13.98
CA ALA A 279 35.04 -22.92 -13.61
C ALA A 279 35.01 -23.50 -12.19
N PHE A 280 36.17 -23.96 -11.72
CA PHE A 280 36.42 -24.38 -10.34
C PHE A 280 37.63 -23.57 -9.86
N THR A 281 37.41 -22.50 -9.10
CA THR A 281 38.52 -21.72 -8.51
C THR A 281 38.84 -22.26 -7.12
N ALA A 282 40.13 -22.38 -6.84
CA ALA A 282 40.56 -22.54 -5.46
C ALA A 282 40.27 -21.26 -4.67
N THR A 283 39.58 -21.38 -3.53
CA THR A 283 39.31 -20.34 -2.54
C THR A 283 40.11 -20.63 -1.29
N ASP A 284 40.63 -19.60 -0.62
CA ASP A 284 41.31 -19.76 0.67
C ASP A 284 40.37 -20.43 1.69
N GLY A 285 40.52 -21.75 1.86
CA GLY A 285 40.07 -22.48 3.05
C GLY A 285 39.16 -23.70 2.88
N ALA A 286 38.65 -24.05 1.68
CA ALA A 286 37.81 -25.27 1.57
C ALA A 286 37.54 -25.76 0.12
N ASP A 287 38.56 -25.85 -0.73
CA ASP A 287 38.35 -26.46 -2.05
C ASP A 287 38.37 -27.98 -1.92
N GLY A 288 37.30 -28.64 -2.38
CA GLY A 288 37.28 -30.09 -2.45
C GLY A 288 38.46 -30.59 -3.30
N THR A 289 39.23 -31.56 -2.79
CA THR A 289 40.41 -32.12 -3.49
C THR A 289 40.05 -33.22 -4.48
N ALA A 290 38.75 -33.46 -4.74
CA ALA A 290 38.26 -34.59 -5.51
C ALA A 290 37.04 -34.26 -6.38
N LEU A 291 37.03 -34.81 -7.59
CA LEU A 291 35.85 -34.93 -8.46
C LEU A 291 35.37 -36.38 -8.44
N TYR A 292 34.13 -36.62 -8.07
CA TYR A 292 33.55 -37.96 -7.94
C TYR A 292 32.72 -38.34 -9.18
N PHE A 293 32.87 -39.57 -9.65
CA PHE A 293 32.09 -40.16 -10.72
C PHE A 293 31.41 -41.44 -10.23
N GLU A 294 30.11 -41.55 -10.48
CA GLU A 294 29.37 -42.79 -10.30
C GLU A 294 29.70 -43.79 -11.41
N GLY A 295 29.52 -45.08 -11.09
CA GLY A 295 29.48 -46.14 -12.10
C GLY A 295 28.21 -46.11 -12.95
N SER A 296 28.04 -47.11 -13.82
CA SER A 296 26.78 -47.30 -14.56
C SER A 296 25.61 -47.77 -13.69
N THR A 297 25.88 -48.09 -12.41
CA THR A 297 24.90 -48.44 -11.38
C THR A 297 25.04 -47.45 -10.23
N SER A 298 23.91 -47.07 -9.63
CA SER A 298 23.91 -46.30 -8.38
C SER A 298 24.06 -47.27 -7.22
N ASP A 299 25.25 -47.29 -6.64
CA ASP A 299 25.56 -48.05 -5.43
C ASP A 299 26.39 -47.17 -4.48
N GLY A 300 27.31 -47.72 -3.69
CA GLY A 300 28.14 -46.96 -2.75
C GLY A 300 29.63 -46.97 -3.14
N TYR A 301 29.93 -47.17 -4.43
CA TYR A 301 31.28 -47.20 -4.96
C TYR A 301 31.49 -46.10 -6.00
N GLU A 302 32.31 -45.12 -5.66
CA GLU A 302 32.60 -43.97 -6.53
C GLU A 302 34.06 -43.95 -7.00
N VAL A 303 34.29 -43.39 -8.18
CA VAL A 303 35.64 -43.07 -8.68
C VAL A 303 35.95 -41.62 -8.34
N ALA A 304 36.96 -41.39 -7.51
CA ALA A 304 37.45 -40.05 -7.20
C ALA A 304 38.68 -39.70 -8.04
N LEU A 305 38.59 -38.64 -8.84
CA LEU A 305 39.76 -37.95 -9.40
C LEU A 305 40.25 -36.93 -8.36
N THR A 306 41.33 -37.28 -7.65
CA THR A 306 41.88 -36.45 -6.58
C THR A 306 43.29 -35.96 -6.88
N SER A 307 43.63 -34.77 -6.38
CA SER A 307 45.00 -34.26 -6.40
C SER A 307 45.77 -34.69 -5.14
N ALA A 308 47.03 -35.07 -5.33
CA ALA A 308 48.00 -35.03 -4.24
C ALA A 308 48.39 -33.57 -3.96
N ASN A 309 48.87 -33.27 -2.75
CA ASN A 309 49.31 -31.93 -2.37
C ASN A 309 50.45 -31.44 -3.30
N PRO A 310 50.22 -30.43 -4.15
CA PRO A 310 51.26 -29.92 -5.03
C PRO A 310 52.21 -28.99 -4.25
N THR A 311 53.48 -28.89 -4.68
CA THR A 311 54.47 -27.96 -4.10
C THR A 311 54.71 -26.70 -4.95
N SER A 312 54.05 -26.63 -6.10
CA SER A 312 54.01 -25.51 -7.06
C SER A 312 52.77 -25.67 -7.95
N ASP A 313 52.47 -24.71 -8.82
CA ASP A 313 51.39 -24.88 -9.80
C ASP A 313 51.67 -26.06 -10.74
N ILE A 314 50.68 -26.96 -10.91
CA ILE A 314 50.76 -28.15 -11.76
C ILE A 314 49.58 -28.15 -12.73
N THR A 315 49.87 -28.29 -14.03
CA THR A 315 48.85 -28.52 -15.07
C THR A 315 48.87 -29.99 -15.48
N VAL A 316 47.76 -30.70 -15.29
CA VAL A 316 47.55 -32.06 -15.81
C VAL A 316 46.65 -31.98 -17.05
N THR A 317 47.19 -32.31 -18.23
CA THR A 317 46.43 -32.28 -19.49
C THR A 317 45.90 -33.67 -19.82
N LEU A 318 44.58 -33.80 -19.99
CA LEU A 318 43.95 -35.01 -20.50
C LEU A 318 44.22 -35.17 -22.02
N PRO A 319 44.43 -36.40 -22.54
CA PRO A 319 44.60 -36.61 -23.97
C PRO A 319 43.40 -36.10 -24.78
N ALA A 320 43.68 -35.36 -25.87
CA ALA A 320 42.67 -34.87 -26.80
C ALA A 320 42.30 -35.93 -27.87
N THR A 321 42.14 -37.18 -27.45
CA THR A 321 41.87 -38.34 -28.31
C THR A 321 40.90 -39.27 -27.59
N THR A 322 39.97 -39.88 -28.32
CA THR A 322 39.06 -40.89 -27.76
C THR A 322 39.85 -42.10 -27.27
N GLY A 323 39.65 -42.49 -26.01
CA GLY A 323 40.32 -43.64 -25.41
C GLY A 323 40.08 -43.73 -23.90
N THR A 324 40.72 -44.70 -23.26
CA THR A 324 40.69 -44.88 -21.80
C THR A 324 41.92 -44.22 -21.17
N VAL A 325 41.72 -43.46 -20.08
CA VAL A 325 42.84 -42.99 -19.25
C VAL A 325 43.33 -44.14 -18.39
N ILE A 326 44.61 -44.48 -18.49
CA ILE A 326 45.22 -45.59 -17.77
C ILE A 326 45.93 -45.07 -16.53
N THR A 327 45.67 -45.72 -15.39
CA THR A 327 46.32 -45.39 -14.11
C THR A 327 47.42 -46.41 -13.81
N THR A 328 48.36 -46.08 -12.93
CA THR A 328 49.43 -46.99 -12.50
C THR A 328 48.93 -48.23 -11.75
N GLY A 329 47.66 -48.24 -11.31
CA GLY A 329 47.02 -49.40 -10.68
C GLY A 329 46.43 -50.42 -11.67
N ASP A 330 46.28 -50.06 -12.94
CA ASP A 330 45.79 -50.97 -13.98
C ASP A 330 46.96 -51.80 -14.53
N SER A 331 47.36 -52.83 -13.78
CA SER A 331 48.46 -53.72 -14.14
C SER A 331 48.03 -54.95 -14.94
N GLY A 332 46.72 -55.14 -15.15
CA GLY A 332 46.14 -56.37 -15.69
C GLY A 332 45.51 -56.22 -17.08
N THR A 333 45.12 -55.01 -17.48
CA THR A 333 44.37 -54.80 -18.74
C THR A 333 45.13 -53.97 -19.78
N VAL A 334 46.33 -53.47 -19.44
CA VAL A 334 47.22 -52.79 -20.40
C VAL A 334 47.64 -53.77 -21.50
N THR A 335 47.13 -53.56 -22.71
CA THR A 335 47.47 -54.33 -23.90
C THR A 335 48.47 -53.60 -24.78
N ALA A 336 49.15 -54.31 -25.68
CA ALA A 336 50.06 -53.71 -26.66
C ALA A 336 49.38 -52.66 -27.56
N ALA A 337 48.05 -52.69 -27.71
CA ALA A 337 47.29 -51.69 -28.45
C ALA A 337 47.13 -50.36 -27.71
N MET A 338 47.33 -50.37 -26.38
CA MET A 338 47.25 -49.18 -25.51
C MET A 338 48.62 -48.49 -25.36
N LEU A 339 49.70 -49.18 -25.75
CA LEU A 339 51.04 -48.63 -25.86
C LEU A 339 51.21 -48.11 -27.30
N GLY A 340 51.45 -46.80 -27.47
CA GLY A 340 51.79 -46.25 -28.77
C GLY A 340 53.06 -46.88 -29.34
N ALA A 341 53.25 -46.82 -30.66
CA ALA A 341 54.55 -47.15 -31.26
C ALA A 341 55.65 -46.30 -30.59
N ASP A 342 56.75 -46.94 -30.22
CA ASP A 342 57.90 -46.31 -29.54
C ASP A 342 57.59 -45.69 -28.15
N SER A 343 56.44 -46.03 -27.54
CA SER A 343 56.05 -45.48 -26.22
C SER A 343 56.75 -46.11 -25.02
N VAL A 344 57.43 -47.24 -25.22
CA VAL A 344 58.26 -47.90 -24.20
C VAL A 344 59.71 -47.67 -24.59
N ALA A 345 60.42 -46.84 -23.82
CA ALA A 345 61.84 -46.64 -24.08
C ALA A 345 62.61 -47.94 -23.78
N THR A 346 63.67 -48.23 -24.54
CA THR A 346 64.52 -49.40 -24.29
C THR A 346 65.19 -49.38 -22.92
N SER A 347 65.28 -48.20 -22.29
CA SER A 347 65.72 -48.01 -20.91
C SER A 347 64.68 -48.41 -19.85
N GLU A 348 63.39 -48.46 -20.21
CA GLU A 348 62.29 -48.88 -19.34
C GLU A 348 62.06 -50.39 -19.39
N LEU A 349 62.63 -51.05 -20.40
CA LEU A 349 62.83 -52.50 -20.39
C LEU A 349 63.99 -52.79 -19.43
N ALA A 350 63.68 -52.95 -18.14
CA ALA A 350 64.66 -53.38 -17.15
C ALA A 350 65.39 -54.62 -17.68
N ASP A 351 66.72 -54.52 -17.74
CA ASP A 351 67.68 -55.56 -18.10
C ASP A 351 67.11 -56.98 -17.99
N PHE A 352 66.90 -57.64 -19.14
CA PHE A 352 66.53 -59.07 -19.20
C PHE A 352 67.54 -59.96 -18.46
N GLY A 353 68.70 -59.44 -18.04
CA GLY A 353 69.79 -60.14 -17.39
C GLY A 353 69.52 -60.76 -16.02
N THR A 354 68.39 -60.49 -15.35
CA THR A 354 68.08 -61.13 -14.04
C THR A 354 66.68 -61.70 -13.86
N LEU A 355 65.79 -61.54 -14.85
CA LEU A 355 64.45 -62.13 -14.80
C LEU A 355 64.41 -63.41 -15.65
N THR A 356 64.20 -64.57 -15.03
CA THR A 356 63.98 -65.82 -15.75
C THR A 356 62.68 -65.70 -16.54
N ALA A 357 62.75 -65.58 -17.86
CA ALA A 357 61.54 -65.67 -18.69
C ALA A 357 60.99 -67.10 -18.55
N THR A 358 59.91 -67.26 -17.80
CA THR A 358 59.36 -68.59 -17.46
C THR A 358 58.72 -69.29 -18.66
N SER A 359 58.47 -68.58 -19.77
CA SER A 359 58.13 -69.10 -21.10
C SER A 359 58.20 -67.99 -22.16
N GLY A 360 58.75 -68.27 -23.33
CA GLY A 360 58.81 -67.32 -24.45
C GLY A 360 60.05 -67.50 -25.33
N ARG A 361 60.23 -66.59 -26.29
CA ARG A 361 61.41 -66.52 -27.15
C ARG A 361 61.94 -65.10 -27.10
N ILE A 362 63.20 -64.92 -26.70
CA ILE A 362 63.87 -63.61 -26.79
C ILE A 362 64.52 -63.55 -28.16
N LEU A 363 64.24 -62.47 -28.91
CA LEU A 363 64.99 -62.16 -30.13
C LEU A 363 66.12 -61.22 -29.75
N VAL A 364 67.36 -61.70 -29.90
CA VAL A 364 68.57 -60.92 -29.66
C VAL A 364 69.11 -60.51 -31.02
N ALA A 365 69.31 -59.20 -31.24
CA ALA A 365 69.99 -58.72 -32.43
C ALA A 365 71.51 -58.73 -32.19
N ASP A 366 72.26 -59.45 -33.01
CA ASP A 366 73.74 -59.48 -32.92
C ASP A 366 74.41 -58.39 -33.77
N GLY A 367 73.60 -57.58 -34.45
CA GLY A 367 74.02 -56.54 -35.38
C GLY A 367 74.02 -56.99 -36.85
N THR A 368 73.79 -58.26 -37.15
CA THR A 368 73.68 -58.79 -38.51
C THR A 368 72.41 -59.61 -38.76
N ASP A 369 71.89 -60.28 -37.75
CA ASP A 369 70.57 -60.92 -37.79
C ASP A 369 69.88 -60.90 -36.40
N PHE A 370 68.68 -61.49 -36.35
CA PHE A 370 67.97 -61.74 -35.10
C PHE A 370 68.10 -63.23 -34.76
N GLU A 371 68.88 -63.53 -33.73
CA GLU A 371 69.00 -64.85 -33.16
C GLU A 371 67.85 -65.07 -32.18
N SER A 372 67.10 -66.15 -32.40
CA SER A 372 65.96 -66.50 -31.57
C SER A 372 66.43 -67.48 -30.50
N VAL A 373 66.61 -67.00 -29.26
CA VAL A 373 66.96 -67.87 -28.15
C VAL A 373 65.67 -68.43 -27.58
N ALA A 374 65.42 -69.73 -27.81
CA ALA A 374 64.41 -70.45 -27.07
C ALA A 374 64.93 -70.65 -25.64
N MET A 375 64.17 -70.18 -24.64
CA MET A 375 64.50 -70.40 -23.22
C MET A 375 63.88 -71.68 -22.70
#